data_AF-A0A0B0NZL7-F1
#
_entry.id   AF-A0A0B0NZL7-F1
#
_cell.length_a   1.000
_cell.length_b   1.000
_cell.length_c   1.000
_cell.angle_alpha   90.00
_cell.angle_beta   90.00
_cell.angle_gamma   90.00
#
_symmetry.space_group_name_H-M   'P 1'
#
loop_
_entity.id
_entity.type
_entity.pdbx_description
1 polymer ?
#
loop_
_entity_poly.entity_id
_entity_poly.type
_entity_poly.pdbx_seq_one_letter_code
_entity_poly.pdbx_strand_id
1 'polypeptide(L)'
;MPDSNKNQALDNIKERFALEVSDDYIKKALGKKWRDHKSTLKKLYFKKDISLKEKLGNVPPGMLRYQWEDAVRFWSSKKGEEKLKEKKAEYEAIASTDSFANLKNIDNRIINEVLGPERYGQVRFQGSGVTPTQYFGSGSQQYMPSGS
;
A
#
# COMPACT_ATOMS: atom_id res chain seq x y z
N MET A 1 2.70 -4.71 0.02
CA MET A 1 1.91 -5.56 -0.88
C MET A 1 1.84 -6.92 -0.20
N PRO A 2 0.66 -7.57 -0.06
CA PRO A 2 0.59 -8.87 0.58
C PRO A 2 1.62 -9.85 0.01
N ASP A 3 2.19 -10.70 0.86
CA ASP A 3 3.29 -11.57 0.42
C ASP A 3 2.83 -12.59 -0.63
N SER A 4 1.56 -13.01 -0.58
CA SER A 4 0.94 -13.81 -1.65
C SER A 4 1.02 -13.10 -3.01
N ASN A 5 0.60 -11.82 -3.08
CA ASN A 5 0.71 -11.02 -4.31
C ASN A 5 2.17 -10.79 -4.74
N LYS A 6 3.13 -10.73 -3.79
CA LYS A 6 4.57 -10.62 -4.14
C LYS A 6 5.10 -11.90 -4.74
N ASN A 7 4.69 -13.05 -4.20
CA ASN A 7 5.10 -14.35 -4.70
C ASN A 7 4.52 -14.57 -6.09
N GLN A 8 3.22 -14.31 -6.29
CA GLN A 8 2.61 -14.39 -7.62
C GLN A 8 3.28 -13.47 -8.65
N ALA A 9 3.61 -12.23 -8.25
CA ALA A 9 4.33 -11.30 -9.12
C ALA A 9 5.76 -11.78 -9.43
N LEU A 10 6.44 -12.38 -8.47
CA LEU A 10 7.76 -12.98 -8.65
C LEU A 10 7.71 -14.17 -9.63
N ASP A 11 6.72 -15.04 -9.49
CA ASP A 11 6.54 -16.21 -10.36
C ASP A 11 6.30 -15.77 -11.81
N ASN A 12 5.41 -14.79 -12.03
CA ASN A 12 5.16 -14.19 -13.34
C ASN A 12 6.41 -13.54 -13.97
N ILE A 13 7.30 -12.98 -13.15
CA ILE A 13 8.55 -12.39 -13.62
C ILE A 13 9.52 -13.50 -14.05
N LYS A 14 9.66 -14.56 -13.24
CA LYS A 14 10.54 -15.69 -13.54
C LYS A 14 10.10 -16.48 -14.76
N GLU A 15 8.80 -16.56 -15.01
CA GLU A 15 8.24 -17.20 -16.21
C GLU A 15 8.65 -16.47 -17.50
N ARG A 16 8.85 -15.16 -17.44
CA ARG A 16 9.10 -14.30 -18.61
C ARG A 16 10.54 -13.84 -18.76
N PHE A 17 11.29 -13.79 -17.67
CA PHE A 17 12.62 -13.20 -17.62
C PHE A 17 13.58 -14.12 -16.85
N ALA A 18 14.71 -14.45 -17.47
CA ALA A 18 15.84 -15.07 -16.78
C ALA A 18 16.65 -13.98 -16.07
N LEU A 19 16.49 -13.89 -14.74
CA LEU A 19 17.12 -12.86 -13.92
C LEU A 19 18.13 -13.48 -12.95
N GLU A 20 19.39 -13.03 -13.00
CA GLU A 20 20.44 -13.38 -12.04
C GLU A 20 20.43 -12.47 -10.80
N VAL A 21 19.24 -12.17 -10.27
CA VAL A 21 19.09 -11.39 -9.03
C VAL A 21 18.29 -12.17 -8.02
N SER A 22 18.56 -11.94 -6.74
CA SER A 22 17.87 -12.68 -5.68
C SER A 22 16.39 -12.35 -5.60
N ASP A 23 15.58 -13.37 -5.28
CA ASP A 23 14.13 -13.23 -5.07
C ASP A 23 13.81 -12.14 -4.05
N ASP A 24 14.61 -12.06 -2.98
CA ASP A 24 14.49 -11.04 -1.94
C ASP A 24 14.66 -9.62 -2.48
N TYR A 25 15.62 -9.44 -3.40
CA TYR A 25 15.79 -8.15 -4.07
C TYR A 25 14.57 -7.79 -4.92
N ILE A 26 14.07 -8.74 -5.72
CA ILE A 26 12.87 -8.53 -6.55
C ILE A 26 11.66 -8.19 -5.67
N LYS A 27 11.43 -8.94 -4.59
CA LYS A 27 10.32 -8.69 -3.64
C LYS A 27 10.43 -7.31 -2.97
N LYS A 28 11.63 -6.89 -2.60
CA LYS A 28 11.89 -5.53 -2.06
C LYS A 28 11.59 -4.45 -3.11
N ALA A 29 12.05 -4.65 -4.34
CA ALA A 29 11.84 -3.72 -5.45
C ALA A 29 10.35 -3.59 -5.82
N LEU A 30 9.62 -4.71 -5.90
CA LEU A 30 8.17 -4.74 -6.10
C LEU A 30 7.44 -4.01 -4.97
N GLY A 31 7.82 -4.28 -3.72
CA GLY A 31 7.28 -3.59 -2.56
C GLY A 31 7.51 -2.08 -2.60
N LYS A 32 8.69 -1.63 -3.05
CA LYS A 32 8.99 -0.20 -3.24
C LYS A 32 8.13 0.42 -4.35
N LYS A 33 8.11 -0.18 -5.54
CA LYS A 33 7.28 0.31 -6.67
C LYS A 33 5.81 0.43 -6.28
N TRP A 34 5.30 -0.52 -5.51
CA TRP A 34 3.93 -0.47 -4.99
C TRP A 34 3.68 0.70 -4.03
N ARG A 35 4.60 0.99 -3.11
CA ARG A 35 4.51 2.14 -2.22
C ARG A 35 4.54 3.45 -3.00
N ASP A 36 5.49 3.58 -3.92
CA ASP A 36 5.66 4.76 -4.76
C ASP A 36 4.40 5.02 -5.61
N HIS A 37 3.87 3.97 -6.25
CA HIS A 37 2.61 4.04 -7.01
C HIS A 37 1.44 4.55 -6.16
N LYS A 38 1.31 4.06 -4.92
CA LYS A 38 0.26 4.52 -4.00
C LYS A 38 0.42 5.96 -3.57
N SER A 39 1.65 6.39 -3.33
CA SER A 39 1.93 7.81 -3.03
C SER A 39 1.49 8.69 -4.19
N THR A 40 1.86 8.31 -5.41
CA THR A 40 1.44 9.00 -6.64
C THR A 40 -0.09 9.04 -6.77
N LEU A 41 -0.78 7.92 -6.55
CA LEU A 41 -2.24 7.87 -6.61
C LEU A 41 -2.89 8.79 -5.58
N LYS A 42 -2.42 8.76 -4.33
CA LYS A 42 -2.96 9.62 -3.28
C LYS A 42 -2.76 11.11 -3.62
N LYS A 43 -1.60 11.48 -4.16
CA LYS A 43 -1.33 12.86 -4.59
C LYS A 43 -2.22 13.33 -5.72
N LEU A 44 -2.44 12.48 -6.73
CA LEU A 44 -3.20 12.85 -7.92
C LEU A 44 -4.72 12.86 -7.66
N TYR A 45 -5.22 11.90 -6.90
CA TYR A 45 -6.66 11.62 -6.82
C TYR A 45 -7.29 11.91 -5.44
N PHE A 46 -6.50 12.01 -4.37
CA PHE A 46 -7.03 12.24 -3.02
C PHE A 46 -6.85 13.70 -2.58
N LYS A 47 -7.68 14.60 -3.13
CA LYS A 47 -7.76 16.00 -2.70
C LYS A 47 -8.73 16.17 -1.52
N LYS A 48 -8.47 17.11 -0.61
CA LYS A 48 -9.23 17.26 0.66
C LYS A 48 -10.62 17.86 0.46
N ASP A 49 -10.75 18.72 -0.55
CA ASP A 49 -11.92 19.51 -0.94
C ASP A 49 -12.97 18.74 -1.76
N ILE A 50 -12.65 17.52 -2.19
CA ILE A 50 -13.56 16.68 -2.98
C ILE A 50 -14.43 15.80 -2.05
N SER A 51 -15.72 15.67 -2.37
CA SER A 51 -16.63 14.80 -1.61
C SER A 51 -16.23 13.32 -1.72
N LEU A 52 -16.64 12.50 -0.73
CA LEU A 52 -16.35 11.06 -0.74
C LEU A 52 -16.92 10.37 -1.99
N LYS A 53 -18.12 10.77 -2.43
CA LYS A 53 -18.79 10.22 -3.61
C LYS A 53 -17.99 10.49 -4.89
N GLU A 54 -17.49 11.71 -5.06
CA GLU A 54 -16.65 12.09 -6.20
C GLU A 54 -15.29 11.37 -6.16
N LYS A 55 -14.70 11.18 -4.97
CA LYS A 55 -13.46 10.38 -4.81
C LYS A 55 -13.64 8.94 -5.29
N LEU A 56 -14.76 8.30 -4.95
CA LEU A 56 -15.06 6.92 -5.38
C LEU A 56 -15.35 6.81 -6.89
N GLY A 57 -15.84 7.89 -7.51
CA GLY A 57 -16.06 7.97 -8.95
C GLY A 57 -14.78 8.10 -9.77
N ASN A 58 -13.76 8.77 -9.22
CA ASN A 58 -12.49 9.05 -9.90
C ASN A 58 -11.50 7.88 -9.80
N VAL A 59 -11.88 6.73 -10.37
CA VAL A 59 -11.03 5.52 -10.41
C VAL A 59 -9.86 5.75 -11.37
N PRO A 60 -8.59 5.57 -10.94
CA PRO A 60 -7.44 5.69 -11.82
C PRO A 60 -7.47 4.66 -12.98
N PRO A 61 -7.04 5.04 -14.20
CA PRO A 61 -6.90 4.09 -15.30
C PRO A 61 -6.00 2.91 -14.92
N GLY A 62 -6.45 1.68 -15.16
CA GLY A 62 -5.71 0.46 -14.83
C GLY A 62 -5.84 -0.02 -13.37
N MET A 63 -6.67 0.63 -12.54
CA MET A 63 -6.99 0.16 -11.19
C MET A 63 -8.38 -0.47 -11.14
N LEU A 64 -8.49 -1.61 -10.44
CA LEU A 64 -9.78 -2.24 -10.20
C LEU A 64 -10.59 -1.40 -9.22
N ARG A 65 -11.89 -1.20 -9.54
CA ARG A 65 -12.79 -0.35 -8.75
C ARG A 65 -12.80 -0.72 -7.26
N TYR A 66 -12.93 -1.99 -6.91
CA TYR A 66 -12.96 -2.42 -5.51
C TYR A 66 -11.66 -2.07 -4.76
N GLN A 67 -10.50 -2.17 -5.42
CA GLN A 67 -9.21 -1.82 -4.82
C GLN A 67 -9.10 -0.32 -4.57
N TRP A 68 -9.66 0.49 -5.47
CA TRP A 68 -9.75 1.93 -5.30
C TRP A 68 -10.69 2.31 -4.15
N GLU A 69 -11.86 1.68 -4.08
CA GLU A 69 -12.83 1.92 -3.01
C GLU A 69 -12.23 1.62 -1.63
N ASP A 70 -11.53 0.49 -1.47
CA ASP A 70 -10.82 0.13 -0.24
C ASP A 70 -9.76 1.18 0.15
N ALA A 71 -9.00 1.69 -0.83
CA ALA A 71 -8.00 2.72 -0.60
C ALA A 71 -8.62 4.04 -0.14
N VAL A 72 -9.68 4.49 -0.82
CA VAL A 72 -10.40 5.71 -0.48
C VAL A 72 -11.06 5.60 0.90
N ARG A 73 -11.74 4.48 1.18
CA ARG A 73 -12.35 4.20 2.49
C ARG A 73 -11.33 4.27 3.62
N PHE A 74 -10.15 3.68 3.43
CA PHE A 74 -9.07 3.74 4.42
C PHE A 74 -8.58 5.17 4.63
N TRP A 75 -8.31 5.93 3.57
CA TRP A 75 -7.82 7.31 3.69
C TRP A 75 -8.84 8.28 4.28
N SER A 76 -10.13 8.03 4.06
CA SER A 76 -11.24 8.80 4.63
C SER A 76 -11.69 8.31 6.01
N SER A 77 -11.06 7.26 6.55
CA SER A 77 -11.36 6.79 7.91
C SER A 77 -10.75 7.72 8.95
N LYS A 78 -11.39 7.83 10.14
CA LYS A 78 -10.87 8.60 11.28
C LYS A 78 -9.42 8.24 11.62
N LYS A 79 -9.12 6.94 11.61
CA LYS A 79 -7.76 6.40 11.83
C LYS A 79 -6.76 6.84 10.75
N GLY A 80 -7.19 6.86 9.48
CA GLY A 80 -6.36 7.32 8.37
C GLY A 80 -6.06 8.81 8.45
N GLU A 81 -7.04 9.61 8.86
CA GLU A 81 -6.88 11.05 9.05
C GLU A 81 -6.00 11.40 10.26
N GLU A 82 -6.22 10.76 11.41
CA GLU A 82 -5.45 11.00 12.63
C GLU A 82 -3.96 10.73 12.41
N LYS A 83 -3.62 9.56 11.83
CA LYS A 83 -2.22 9.24 11.48
C LYS A 83 -1.59 10.26 10.54
N LEU A 84 -2.39 10.80 9.63
CA LEU A 84 -1.91 11.78 8.65
C LEU A 84 -1.67 13.14 9.29
N LYS A 85 -2.54 13.56 10.22
CA LYS A 85 -2.37 14.78 11.01
C LYS A 85 -1.18 14.67 11.96
N GLU A 86 -1.06 13.56 12.68
CA GLU A 86 0.06 13.26 13.58
C GLU A 86 1.40 13.35 12.85
N LYS A 87 1.53 12.59 11.75
CA LYS A 87 2.76 12.58 10.96
C LYS A 87 3.06 13.95 10.37
N LYS A 88 2.03 14.63 9.84
CA LYS A 88 2.22 15.97 9.28
C LYS A 88 2.75 16.96 10.33
N ALA A 89 2.19 16.96 11.55
CA ALA A 89 2.66 17.82 12.63
C ALA A 89 4.10 17.51 13.06
N GLU A 90 4.45 16.22 13.17
CA GLU A 90 5.82 15.76 13.47
C GLU A 90 6.83 16.31 12.44
N TYR A 91 6.51 16.20 11.15
CA TYR A 91 7.39 16.68 10.09
C TYR A 91 7.43 18.21 9.96
N GLU A 92 6.32 18.91 10.21
CA GLU A 92 6.31 20.39 10.26
C GLU A 92 7.19 20.92 11.39
N ALA A 93 7.18 20.27 12.57
CA ALA A 93 8.07 20.61 13.68
C ALA A 93 9.55 20.38 13.32
N ILE A 94 9.87 19.25 12.68
CA ILE A 94 11.23 18.94 12.23
C ILE A 94 11.69 19.93 11.15
N ALA A 95 10.84 20.25 10.17
CA ALA A 95 11.16 21.20 9.10
C ALA A 95 11.33 22.64 9.61
N SER A 96 10.65 23.00 10.71
CA SER A 96 10.87 24.27 11.41
C SER A 96 12.24 24.33 12.12
N THR A 97 12.90 23.18 12.31
CA THR A 97 14.17 23.04 13.03
C THR A 97 15.35 22.86 12.08
N ASP A 98 15.17 22.09 10.99
CA ASP A 98 16.16 21.88 9.92
C ASP A 98 15.74 22.63 8.64
N SER A 99 16.44 23.72 8.32
CA SER A 99 16.06 24.70 7.29
C SER A 99 16.11 24.24 5.83
N PHE A 100 16.21 22.94 5.51
CA PHE A 100 16.47 22.51 4.13
C PHE A 100 15.81 21.21 3.63
N ALA A 101 14.83 20.64 4.33
CA ALA A 101 14.17 19.43 3.85
C ALA A 101 13.01 19.73 2.86
N ASN A 102 13.31 19.59 1.57
CA ASN A 102 12.40 19.65 0.42
C ASN A 102 10.94 19.21 0.72
N LEU A 103 9.99 20.16 0.78
CA LEU A 103 8.58 19.94 1.18
C LEU A 103 7.88 18.81 0.38
N LYS A 104 8.21 18.66 -0.91
CA LYS A 104 7.67 17.59 -1.77
C LYS A 104 8.10 16.19 -1.32
N ASN A 105 9.26 16.06 -0.68
CA ASN A 105 9.77 14.81 -0.09
C ASN A 105 9.06 14.50 1.23
N ILE A 106 8.77 15.53 2.05
CA ILE A 106 8.04 15.39 3.31
C ILE A 106 6.67 14.74 3.09
N ASP A 107 5.87 15.24 2.14
CA ASP A 107 4.56 14.65 1.82
C ASP A 107 4.68 13.18 1.37
N ASN A 108 5.68 12.84 0.55
CA ASN A 108 5.91 11.45 0.12
C ASN A 108 6.27 10.56 1.31
N ARG A 109 7.12 11.07 2.22
CA ARG A 109 7.57 10.35 3.41
C ARG A 109 6.42 10.12 4.38
N ILE A 110 5.60 11.15 4.63
CA ILE A 110 4.37 11.04 5.42
C ILE A 110 3.44 10.00 4.81
N ILE A 111 3.20 10.03 3.49
CA ILE A 111 2.31 9.06 2.85
C ILE A 111 2.84 7.63 3.02
N ASN A 112 4.15 7.42 2.85
CA ASN A 112 4.76 6.10 3.04
C ASN A 112 4.65 5.60 4.49
N GLU A 113 4.75 6.48 5.48
CA GLU A 113 4.61 6.15 6.91
C GLU A 113 3.17 5.94 7.36
N VAL A 114 2.23 6.77 6.87
CA VAL A 114 0.78 6.60 7.11
C VAL A 114 0.30 5.27 6.54
N LEU A 115 0.82 4.88 5.37
CA LEU A 115 0.58 3.57 4.77
C LEU A 115 1.33 2.43 5.47
N GLY A 116 2.32 2.77 6.31
CA GLY A 116 3.12 1.87 7.14
C GLY A 116 4.19 1.07 6.40
N PRO A 117 5.22 0.56 7.11
CA PRO A 117 6.07 -0.54 6.64
C PRO A 117 5.29 -1.86 6.59
N GLU A 118 5.76 -2.83 5.80
CA GLU A 118 5.11 -4.13 5.66
C GLU A 118 5.42 -4.98 6.89
N ARG A 119 4.39 -5.60 7.50
CA ARG A 119 4.57 -6.54 8.60
C ARG A 119 3.93 -7.87 8.26
N TYR A 120 4.63 -8.95 8.61
CA TYR A 120 4.16 -10.32 8.44
C TYR A 120 2.78 -10.49 9.11
N GLY A 121 1.82 -11.06 8.39
CA GLY A 121 0.45 -11.28 8.89
C GLY A 121 -0.47 -10.06 8.91
N GLN A 122 -0.03 -8.89 8.43
CA GLN A 122 -0.87 -7.69 8.37
C GLN A 122 -1.38 -7.41 6.95
N VAL A 123 -2.68 -7.60 6.72
CA VAL A 123 -3.31 -7.23 5.45
C VAL A 123 -3.50 -5.72 5.40
N ARG A 124 -2.65 -5.04 4.62
CA ARG A 124 -2.81 -3.60 4.36
C ARG A 124 -4.19 -3.36 3.74
N PHE A 125 -4.86 -2.27 4.11
CA PHE A 125 -6.20 -1.85 3.67
C PHE A 125 -7.40 -2.58 4.31
N GLN A 126 -7.18 -3.58 5.19
CA GLN A 126 -8.25 -4.25 5.96
C GLN A 126 -8.32 -3.81 7.44
N GLY A 127 -7.48 -2.85 7.85
CA GLY A 127 -7.45 -2.34 9.22
C GLY A 127 -6.59 -3.16 10.19
N SER A 128 -6.85 -3.03 11.49
CA SER A 128 -6.21 -3.79 12.57
C SER A 128 -7.25 -4.76 13.12
N GLY A 129 -6.96 -6.06 13.10
CA GLY A 129 -7.87 -7.08 13.65
C GLY A 129 -8.39 -8.09 12.63
N VAL A 130 -8.10 -7.94 11.33
CA VAL A 130 -8.49 -8.94 10.33
C VAL A 130 -7.35 -9.91 10.08
N THR A 131 -7.51 -11.17 10.50
CA THR A 131 -6.56 -12.24 10.20
C THR A 131 -6.79 -12.78 8.79
N PRO A 132 -5.75 -13.30 8.11
CA PRO A 132 -5.91 -13.93 6.79
C PRO A 132 -7.09 -14.93 6.72
N THR A 133 -7.36 -15.65 7.80
CA THR A 133 -8.51 -16.58 7.94
C THR A 133 -9.88 -15.92 7.78
N GLN A 134 -10.06 -14.70 8.27
CA GLN A 134 -11.31 -13.96 8.13
C GLN A 134 -11.51 -13.41 6.72
N TYR A 135 -10.44 -13.29 5.93
CA TYR A 135 -10.47 -12.75 4.58
C TYR A 135 -10.58 -13.84 3.51
N PHE A 136 -9.86 -14.94 3.67
CA PHE A 136 -9.87 -16.07 2.72
C PHE A 136 -10.88 -17.17 3.08
N GLY A 137 -11.55 -17.05 4.23
CA GLY A 137 -12.37 -18.12 4.81
C GLY A 137 -11.51 -19.26 5.36
N SER A 138 -12.11 -20.14 6.16
CA SER A 138 -11.50 -21.35 6.71
C SER A 138 -11.30 -22.44 5.64
N GLY A 139 -10.62 -22.11 4.54
CA GLY A 139 -10.35 -23.01 3.41
C GLY A 139 -8.86 -23.14 3.04
N SER A 140 -7.94 -22.58 3.82
CA SER A 140 -6.50 -22.68 3.54
C SER A 140 -5.87 -23.98 4.04
N GLN A 141 -6.54 -25.10 3.82
CA GLN A 141 -5.91 -26.42 3.74
C GLN A 141 -6.59 -27.18 2.61
N GLN A 142 -5.91 -27.22 1.46
CA GLN A 142 -5.75 -28.38 0.57
C GLN A 142 -5.47 -27.89 -0.84
N TYR A 143 -4.19 -27.72 -1.15
CA TYR A 143 -3.69 -28.13 -2.45
C TYR A 143 -2.24 -28.60 -2.29
N MET A 144 -2.10 -29.89 -2.02
CA MET A 144 -0.91 -30.67 -2.32
C MET A 144 -1.37 -31.68 -3.37
N PRO A 145 -0.83 -31.70 -4.61
CA PRO A 145 -0.85 -32.92 -5.37
C PRO A 145 0.32 -33.77 -4.91
N SER A 146 0.01 -34.82 -4.15
CA SER A 146 0.85 -36.00 -4.01
C SER A 146 1.19 -36.53 -5.40
N GLY A 147 2.44 -36.95 -5.59
CA GLY A 147 2.92 -37.47 -6.86
C GLY A 147 2.17 -38.68 -7.38
N SER A 148 2.37 -38.92 -8.68
CA SER A 148 2.49 -40.25 -9.27
C SER A 148 3.75 -40.23 -10.12
#